data_AF-A0A382NUX7-F1
#
_entry.id   AF-A0A382NUX7-F1
#
_cell.length_a   1.000
_cell.length_b   1.000
_cell.length_c   1.000
_cell.angle_alpha   90.00
_cell.angle_beta   90.00
_cell.angle_gamma   90.00
#
_symmetry.space_group_name_H-M   'P 1'
#
loop_
_entity.id
_entity.type
_entity.pdbx_description
1 polymer ?
#
loop_
_entity_poly.entity_id
_entity_poly.type
_entity_poly.pdbx_seq_one_letter_code
_entity_poly.pdbx_strand_id
1 'polypeptide(L)'
;MPSPKSGVDPSVKAHLLGHSLSETSNANHTISLHHGSLNGVQIGSTTSWSTSTRTIVDDSPDVTLNDGANIFYLKNLSSDGNSSPYLDYFEIHYGRELHFSNTYEFTSPLIGQDLRFNFSSNPSSSELLWDITDLENPKSLEIIGSGYANATIPSNSLGRYVVFDKENLPTVLNLVLKETQVFNSLRRTDIQAEYLVVGPEQFRSAATDLIQLRSPAVFASLETVYAEFSAGNEDPMAIRSCIQWTQENWQTPQPNCLLLLGDGGYDYRNITGNSSIVVPTIQIQTGGTYATDDRFATINGDEPEIALGRFPAKNENEVEDFVEKVIHIETNTEFGPWR
;
A
#
# COMPACT_ATOMS: atom_id res chain seq x y z
N MET A 1 21.50 -9.79 6.56
CA MET A 1 21.76 -8.58 7.35
C MET A 1 23.21 -8.20 7.11
N PRO A 2 23.47 -7.11 6.38
CA PRO A 2 24.84 -6.66 6.12
C PRO A 2 25.49 -6.09 7.37
N SER A 3 26.64 -6.65 7.74
CA SER A 3 27.62 -6.11 8.69
C SER A 3 27.06 -5.64 10.03
N PRO A 4 26.41 -6.54 10.80
CA PRO A 4 25.96 -6.24 12.14
C PRO A 4 27.15 -5.88 13.05
N LYS A 5 26.98 -4.86 13.87
CA LYS A 5 27.99 -4.38 14.81
C LYS A 5 28.00 -5.25 16.06
N SER A 6 29.14 -5.89 16.31
CA SER A 6 29.34 -6.72 17.51
C SER A 6 29.15 -5.90 18.80
N GLY A 7 28.47 -6.50 19.78
CA GLY A 7 28.20 -5.88 21.08
C GLY A 7 27.09 -4.83 21.09
N VAL A 8 26.33 -4.71 19.99
CA VAL A 8 25.08 -3.94 19.96
C VAL A 8 23.93 -4.92 19.80
N ASP A 9 23.10 -5.01 20.84
CA ASP A 9 21.93 -5.89 20.81
C ASP A 9 20.93 -5.39 19.77
N PRO A 10 20.31 -6.30 18.99
CA PRO A 10 19.22 -5.93 18.11
C PRO A 10 17.91 -5.75 18.88
N SER A 11 16.90 -5.16 18.25
CA SER A 11 15.50 -5.29 18.65
C SER A 11 14.78 -6.12 17.60
N VAL A 12 13.99 -7.10 18.04
CA VAL A 12 13.28 -8.05 17.18
C VAL A 12 11.79 -8.01 17.49
N LYS A 13 10.97 -7.94 16.46
CA LYS A 13 9.52 -7.93 16.56
C LYS A 13 8.88 -8.85 15.51
N ALA A 14 7.98 -9.71 15.94
CA ALA A 14 7.16 -10.56 15.07
C ALA A 14 5.69 -10.31 15.34
N HIS A 15 4.92 -9.92 14.33
CA HIS A 15 3.48 -9.73 14.44
C HIS A 15 2.73 -10.86 13.73
N LEU A 16 1.76 -11.43 14.43
CA LEU A 16 1.09 -12.67 14.05
C LEU A 16 -0.41 -12.47 14.10
N LEU A 17 -1.14 -13.02 13.12
CA LEU A 17 -2.59 -13.09 13.09
C LEU A 17 -3.05 -14.51 13.42
N GLY A 18 -3.99 -14.65 14.35
CA GLY A 18 -4.62 -15.93 14.65
C GLY A 18 -5.42 -16.45 13.47
N HIS A 19 -5.21 -17.72 13.09
CA HIS A 19 -5.93 -18.36 12.00
C HIS A 19 -6.13 -19.85 12.27
N SER A 20 -7.37 -20.30 12.10
CA SER A 20 -7.79 -21.69 12.27
C SER A 20 -7.94 -22.37 10.93
N LEU A 21 -7.45 -23.60 10.82
CA LEU A 21 -7.74 -24.46 9.66
C LEU A 21 -9.22 -24.89 9.60
N SER A 22 -9.97 -24.72 10.70
CA SER A 22 -11.40 -24.96 10.76
C SER A 22 -12.18 -23.69 10.48
N GLU A 23 -13.12 -23.75 9.54
CA GLU A 23 -14.04 -22.65 9.23
C GLU A 23 -15.09 -22.41 10.33
N THR A 24 -15.28 -23.38 11.24
CA THR A 24 -16.38 -23.37 12.22
C THR A 24 -15.92 -23.19 13.66
N SER A 25 -14.62 -23.21 13.91
CA SER A 25 -14.07 -23.12 15.26
C SER A 25 -12.76 -22.35 15.30
N ASN A 26 -12.61 -21.52 16.33
CA ASN A 26 -11.35 -20.84 16.58
C ASN A 26 -10.31 -21.84 17.09
N ALA A 27 -9.05 -21.64 16.70
CA ALA A 27 -7.93 -22.42 17.20
C ALA A 27 -7.24 -21.69 18.36
N ASN A 28 -6.61 -22.45 19.25
CA ASN A 28 -5.64 -21.90 20.20
C ASN A 28 -4.23 -21.94 19.58
N HIS A 29 -3.50 -20.84 19.71
CA HIS A 29 -2.12 -20.70 19.26
C HIS A 29 -1.22 -20.55 20.47
N THR A 30 -0.03 -21.17 20.42
CA THR A 30 1.05 -20.97 21.38
C THR A 30 2.34 -20.89 20.60
N ILE A 31 2.86 -19.69 20.37
CA ILE A 31 4.01 -19.47 19.50
C ILE A 31 5.21 -18.96 20.30
N SER A 32 6.38 -19.52 20.02
CA SER A 32 7.68 -19.03 20.50
C SER A 32 8.59 -18.70 19.32
N LEU A 33 9.36 -17.61 19.41
CA LEU A 33 10.32 -17.18 18.41
C LEU A 33 11.75 -17.55 18.85
N HIS A 34 12.56 -18.09 17.93
CA HIS A 34 13.94 -18.51 18.20
C HIS A 34 14.90 -18.06 17.10
N HIS A 35 16.17 -17.84 17.44
CA HIS A 35 17.26 -17.56 16.49
C HIS A 35 18.27 -18.70 16.40
N GLY A 36 18.82 -18.91 15.20
CA GLY A 36 19.88 -19.89 14.92
C GLY A 36 19.37 -21.32 14.70
N SER A 37 18.48 -21.82 15.57
CA SER A 37 17.86 -23.15 15.41
C SER A 37 16.46 -23.22 16.05
N LEU A 38 15.72 -24.29 15.79
CA LEU A 38 14.38 -24.55 16.38
C LEU A 38 14.35 -24.58 17.92
N ASN A 39 15.49 -24.84 18.55
CA ASN A 39 15.67 -24.79 20.01
C ASN A 39 16.87 -23.88 20.36
N GLY A 40 17.11 -22.86 19.55
CA GLY A 40 18.20 -21.90 19.75
C GLY A 40 17.86 -20.87 20.83
N VAL A 41 18.40 -19.66 20.69
CA VAL A 41 18.09 -18.57 21.63
C VAL A 41 16.64 -18.16 21.41
N GLN A 42 15.82 -18.25 22.45
CA GLN A 42 14.45 -17.76 22.41
C GLN A 42 14.46 -16.23 22.47
N ILE A 43 13.69 -15.60 21.58
CA ILE A 43 13.49 -14.16 21.50
C ILE A 43 12.14 -13.84 22.11
N GLY A 44 12.13 -13.01 23.16
CA GLY A 44 10.93 -12.61 23.86
C GLY A 44 10.21 -13.79 24.55
N SER A 45 8.98 -13.53 24.99
CA SER A 45 8.16 -14.52 25.66
C SER A 45 7.33 -15.36 24.68
N THR A 46 7.09 -16.62 25.04
CA THR A 46 6.08 -17.44 24.35
C THR A 46 4.71 -16.79 24.55
N THR A 47 3.95 -16.63 23.46
CA THR A 47 2.63 -15.98 23.51
C THR A 47 1.54 -16.96 23.11
N SER A 48 0.37 -16.84 23.75
CA SER A 48 -0.80 -17.67 23.44
C SER A 48 -2.05 -16.84 23.21
N TRP A 49 -2.83 -17.20 22.18
CA TRP A 49 -4.03 -16.47 21.79
C TRP A 49 -4.94 -17.31 20.88
N SER A 50 -6.08 -16.76 20.47
CA SER A 50 -7.01 -17.39 19.52
C SER A 50 -7.16 -16.54 18.26
N THR A 51 -8.24 -15.80 18.04
CA THR A 51 -8.52 -15.14 16.74
C THR A 51 -7.86 -13.78 16.50
N SER A 52 -7.37 -13.12 17.54
CA SER A 52 -6.81 -11.76 17.43
C SER A 52 -5.37 -11.74 16.89
N THR A 53 -4.78 -10.56 16.74
CA THR A 53 -3.33 -10.44 16.51
C THR A 53 -2.52 -10.53 17.80
N ARG A 54 -1.24 -10.91 17.69
CA ARG A 54 -0.26 -10.90 18.78
C ARG A 54 1.10 -10.46 18.27
N THR A 55 1.84 -9.77 19.13
CA THR A 55 3.21 -9.38 18.87
C THR A 55 4.13 -10.11 19.85
N ILE A 56 5.17 -10.75 19.34
CA ILE A 56 6.35 -11.14 20.12
C ILE A 56 7.38 -10.05 19.90
N VAL A 57 7.87 -9.43 20.98
CA VAL A 57 8.88 -8.38 20.93
C VAL A 57 9.95 -8.64 21.97
N ASP A 58 11.19 -8.37 21.60
CA ASP A 58 12.34 -8.32 22.49
C ASP A 58 13.29 -7.23 22.00
N ASP A 59 13.51 -6.21 22.83
CA ASP A 59 14.30 -5.03 22.44
C ASP A 59 15.80 -5.22 22.66
N SER A 60 16.21 -6.32 23.30
CA SER A 60 17.62 -6.64 23.59
C SER A 60 17.80 -8.16 23.75
N PRO A 61 17.42 -8.99 22.75
CA PRO A 61 17.60 -10.42 22.86
C PRO A 61 19.09 -10.75 22.81
N ASP A 62 19.50 -11.77 23.58
CA ASP A 62 20.88 -12.27 23.64
C ASP A 62 21.24 -13.07 22.37
N VAL A 63 21.18 -12.42 21.21
CA VAL A 63 21.43 -13.00 19.90
C VAL A 63 22.61 -12.34 19.23
N THR A 64 23.54 -13.16 18.77
CA THR A 64 24.65 -12.69 17.92
C THR A 64 24.24 -12.80 16.46
N LEU A 65 24.10 -11.67 15.78
CA LEU A 65 23.77 -11.65 14.36
C LEU A 65 25.01 -11.97 13.51
N ASN A 66 24.82 -12.79 12.48
CA ASN A 66 25.85 -13.07 11.49
C ASN A 66 25.87 -11.98 10.41
N ASP A 67 27.04 -11.64 9.88
CA ASP A 67 27.12 -10.92 8.61
C ASP A 67 26.57 -11.82 7.49
N GLY A 68 25.54 -11.33 6.78
CA GLY A 68 24.78 -12.10 5.81
C GLY A 68 23.59 -12.84 6.43
N ALA A 69 23.54 -14.16 6.28
CA ALA A 69 22.34 -14.95 6.56
C ALA A 69 22.10 -15.16 8.06
N ASN A 70 20.87 -14.87 8.50
CA ASN A 70 20.37 -15.14 9.85
C ASN A 70 19.05 -15.90 9.73
N ILE A 71 18.85 -16.93 10.55
CA ILE A 71 17.67 -17.79 10.49
C ILE A 71 16.89 -17.65 11.79
N PHE A 72 15.59 -17.38 11.65
CA PHE A 72 14.63 -17.27 12.74
C PHE A 72 13.55 -18.33 12.59
N TYR A 73 13.08 -18.86 13.71
CA TYR A 73 12.09 -19.93 13.75
C TYR A 73 10.91 -19.51 14.61
N LEU A 74 9.71 -19.52 14.02
CA LEU A 74 8.45 -19.46 14.76
C LEU A 74 7.98 -20.89 14.99
N LYS A 75 7.96 -21.31 16.26
CA LYS A 75 7.56 -22.66 16.65
C LYS A 75 6.15 -22.62 17.21
N ASN A 76 5.24 -23.36 16.58
CA ASN A 76 3.90 -23.59 17.11
C ASN A 76 3.94 -24.75 18.11
N LEU A 77 3.70 -24.40 19.38
CA LEU A 77 3.66 -25.30 20.53
C LEU A 77 2.22 -25.66 20.93
N SER A 78 1.22 -25.19 20.17
CA SER A 78 -0.17 -25.51 20.46
C SER A 78 -0.44 -27.01 20.32
N SER A 79 -1.28 -27.54 21.22
CA SER A 79 -1.85 -28.89 21.10
C SER A 79 -3.10 -28.93 20.21
N ASP A 80 -3.59 -27.78 19.77
CA ASP A 80 -4.73 -27.65 18.86
C ASP A 80 -4.28 -27.91 17.42
N GLY A 81 -4.79 -28.99 16.82
CA GLY A 81 -4.45 -29.39 15.45
C GLY A 81 -4.92 -28.42 14.37
N ASN A 82 -5.83 -27.49 14.68
CA ASN A 82 -6.27 -26.45 13.76
C ASN A 82 -5.41 -25.17 13.81
N SER A 83 -4.39 -25.14 14.67
CA SER A 83 -3.55 -23.98 14.91
C SER A 83 -2.64 -23.68 13.71
N SER A 84 -2.98 -22.66 12.92
CA SER A 84 -2.20 -22.24 11.75
C SER A 84 -2.13 -20.72 11.63
N PRO A 85 -1.49 -20.01 12.59
CA PRO A 85 -1.43 -18.56 12.57
C PRO A 85 -0.61 -18.05 11.39
N TYR A 86 -0.98 -16.88 10.86
CA TYR A 86 -0.25 -16.19 9.81
C TYR A 86 0.80 -15.24 10.38
N LEU A 87 1.94 -15.14 9.71
CA LEU A 87 2.92 -14.07 9.93
C LEU A 87 2.47 -12.85 9.14
N ASP A 88 2.22 -11.74 9.84
CA ASP A 88 1.93 -10.46 9.19
C ASP A 88 3.25 -9.79 8.79
N TYR A 89 4.08 -9.45 9.78
CA TYR A 89 5.40 -8.90 9.53
C TYR A 89 6.43 -9.36 10.57
N PHE A 90 7.70 -9.25 10.17
CA PHE A 90 8.86 -9.51 10.99
C PHE A 90 9.86 -8.35 10.83
N GLU A 91 10.18 -7.69 11.92
CA GLU A 91 11.02 -6.48 11.95
C GLU A 91 12.23 -6.73 12.84
N ILE A 92 13.40 -6.30 12.36
CA ILE A 92 14.65 -6.33 13.12
C ILE A 92 15.36 -4.99 12.95
N HIS A 93 15.66 -4.36 14.08
CA HIS A 93 16.57 -3.22 14.16
C HIS A 93 17.88 -3.71 14.76
N TYR A 94 19.01 -3.34 14.18
CA TYR A 94 20.31 -3.78 14.67
C TYR A 94 21.36 -2.69 14.45
N GLY A 95 22.36 -2.65 15.34
CA GLY A 95 23.53 -1.83 15.10
C GLY A 95 24.30 -2.34 13.89
N ARG A 96 24.71 -1.44 13.01
CA ARG A 96 25.48 -1.77 11.80
C ARG A 96 26.85 -1.12 11.84
N GLU A 97 27.87 -1.83 11.37
CA GLU A 97 29.18 -1.22 11.08
C GLU A 97 29.08 -0.38 9.81
N LEU A 98 29.68 0.81 9.81
CA LEU A 98 29.57 1.72 8.68
C LEU A 98 30.79 1.58 7.75
N HIS A 99 30.53 1.51 6.44
CA HIS A 99 31.56 1.35 5.41
C HIS A 99 31.11 1.99 4.11
N PHE A 100 32.06 2.56 3.38
CA PHE A 100 31.89 2.99 2.00
C PHE A 100 32.12 1.77 1.10
N SER A 101 31.03 1.18 0.59
CA SER A 101 31.07 0.01 -0.31
C SER A 101 29.73 -0.25 -1.00
N ASN A 102 28.62 0.10 -0.34
CA ASN A 102 27.26 -0.13 -0.82
C ASN A 102 26.39 1.09 -0.51
N THR A 103 25.33 1.28 -1.29
CA THR A 103 24.28 2.24 -0.95
C THR A 103 23.40 1.68 0.17
N TYR A 104 23.23 2.44 1.25
CA TYR A 104 22.31 2.07 2.34
C TYR A 104 21.89 3.28 3.18
N GLU A 105 20.71 3.15 3.79
CA GLU A 105 20.21 4.08 4.81
C GLU A 105 20.45 3.52 6.22
N PHE A 106 20.61 4.43 7.18
CA PHE A 106 20.61 4.11 8.61
C PHE A 106 20.06 5.26 9.44
N THR A 107 19.64 4.96 10.66
CA THR A 107 19.17 5.95 11.62
C THR A 107 20.19 6.17 12.74
N SER A 108 20.15 7.33 13.40
CA SER A 108 20.86 7.49 14.66
C SER A 108 20.33 6.51 15.71
N PRO A 109 21.17 6.08 16.67
CA PRO A 109 20.73 5.24 17.79
C PRO A 109 19.98 6.02 18.88
N LEU A 110 20.10 7.35 18.88
CA LEU A 110 19.61 8.24 19.95
C LEU A 110 19.03 9.52 19.33
N ILE A 111 18.09 10.15 20.04
CA ILE A 111 17.52 11.48 19.74
C ILE A 111 18.23 12.58 20.52
N GLY A 112 18.26 13.80 19.99
CA GLY A 112 18.63 15.02 20.72
C GLY A 112 20.07 15.10 21.22
N GLN A 113 21.00 14.38 20.60
CA GLN A 113 22.42 14.34 20.99
C GLN A 113 23.32 14.56 19.80
N ASP A 114 24.50 15.15 20.03
CA ASP A 114 25.57 15.15 19.04
C ASP A 114 26.25 13.77 19.01
N LEU A 115 26.37 13.20 17.83
CA LEU A 115 26.94 11.88 17.63
C LEU A 115 28.12 11.92 16.65
N ARG A 116 29.03 10.97 16.84
CA ARG A 116 30.10 10.66 15.88
C ARG A 116 29.83 9.30 15.26
N PHE A 117 29.68 9.29 13.94
CA PHE A 117 29.64 8.07 13.14
C PHE A 117 31.05 7.73 12.68
N ASN A 118 31.54 6.53 13.04
CA ASN A 118 32.84 6.04 12.60
C ASN A 118 32.65 5.05 11.45
N PHE A 119 33.39 5.25 10.38
CA PHE A 119 33.45 4.41 9.20
C PHE A 119 34.75 3.59 9.23
N SER A 120 34.66 2.36 8.77
CA SER A 120 35.79 1.42 8.71
C SER A 120 36.78 1.73 7.58
N SER A 121 36.39 2.57 6.62
CA SER A 121 37.20 3.03 5.48
C SER A 121 36.94 4.51 5.20
N ASN A 122 37.87 5.15 4.48
CA ASN A 122 37.64 6.47 3.89
C ASN A 122 36.83 6.33 2.60
N PRO A 123 35.94 7.29 2.28
CA PRO A 123 35.21 7.28 1.03
C PRO A 123 36.14 7.53 -0.16
N SER A 124 35.80 6.99 -1.32
CA SER A 124 36.29 7.46 -2.61
C SER A 124 35.71 8.84 -2.97
N SER A 125 36.12 9.42 -4.10
CA SER A 125 35.61 10.72 -4.57
C SER A 125 34.16 10.70 -5.06
N SER A 126 33.58 9.52 -5.26
CA SER A 126 32.21 9.32 -5.73
C SER A 126 31.24 8.94 -4.59
N GLU A 127 31.77 8.42 -3.49
CA GLU A 127 30.99 8.04 -2.31
C GLU A 127 30.70 9.22 -1.41
N LEU A 128 29.43 9.34 -1.01
CA LEU A 128 28.90 10.45 -0.23
C LEU A 128 28.10 9.94 0.96
N LEU A 129 28.11 10.72 2.04
CA LEU A 129 27.22 10.57 3.19
C LEU A 129 26.31 11.79 3.25
N TRP A 130 25.00 11.58 3.16
CA TRP A 130 24.01 12.64 3.33
C TRP A 130 23.20 12.43 4.60
N ASP A 131 22.94 13.53 5.31
CA ASP A 131 21.86 13.67 6.28
C ASP A 131 20.57 13.97 5.52
N ILE A 132 19.62 13.03 5.63
CA ILE A 132 18.29 13.06 5.01
C ILE A 132 17.19 13.10 6.08
N THR A 133 17.52 13.58 7.28
CA THR A 133 16.55 13.77 8.37
C THR A 133 15.44 14.74 7.96
N ASP A 134 15.80 15.79 7.22
CA ASP A 134 14.88 16.67 6.51
C ASP A 134 14.90 16.31 5.01
N LEU A 135 13.82 15.70 4.54
CA LEU A 135 13.70 15.25 3.14
C LEU A 135 13.63 16.42 2.14
N GLU A 136 13.24 17.61 2.59
CA GLU A 136 13.20 18.80 1.73
C GLU A 136 14.58 19.47 1.62
N ASN A 137 15.43 19.31 2.64
CA ASN A 137 16.73 19.96 2.74
C ASN A 137 17.85 18.96 3.09
N PRO A 138 18.16 17.98 2.22
CA PRO A 138 19.23 17.02 2.47
C PRO A 138 20.59 17.73 2.52
N LYS A 139 21.48 17.29 3.42
CA LYS A 139 22.80 17.90 3.64
C LYS A 139 23.91 16.88 3.47
N SER A 140 24.92 17.20 2.67
CA SER A 140 26.15 16.38 2.62
C SER A 140 26.94 16.55 3.91
N LEU A 141 27.31 15.43 4.55
CA LEU A 141 28.21 15.40 5.68
C LEU A 141 29.63 15.11 5.22
N GLU A 142 30.59 15.87 5.73
CA GLU A 142 32.00 15.66 5.45
C GLU A 142 32.57 14.52 6.30
N ILE A 143 33.39 13.68 5.68
CA ILE A 143 34.17 12.67 6.37
C ILE A 143 35.53 13.26 6.76
N ILE A 144 35.80 13.30 8.06
CA ILE A 144 36.96 13.95 8.64
C ILE A 144 38.03 12.92 8.99
N GLY A 145 39.28 13.24 8.67
CA GLY A 145 40.46 12.50 9.15
C GLY A 145 40.45 11.01 8.80
N SER A 146 40.41 10.16 9.82
CA SER A 146 40.48 8.69 9.71
C SER A 146 39.10 8.03 9.55
N GLY A 147 38.16 8.67 8.85
CA GLY A 147 36.87 8.07 8.49
C GLY A 147 35.74 8.32 9.50
N TYR A 148 35.54 9.52 10.03
CA TYR A 148 34.37 9.80 10.87
C TYR A 148 33.57 11.03 10.41
N ALA A 149 32.27 11.04 10.71
CA ALA A 149 31.37 12.17 10.51
C ALA A 149 30.75 12.58 11.85
N ASN A 150 30.62 13.89 12.09
CA ASN A 150 29.85 14.40 13.23
C ASN A 150 28.45 14.77 12.74
N ALA A 151 27.44 14.44 13.53
CA ALA A 151 26.05 14.77 13.23
C ALA A 151 25.34 15.27 14.49
N THR A 152 24.49 16.28 14.32
CA THR A 152 23.64 16.83 15.38
C THR A 152 22.24 16.30 15.21
N ILE A 153 21.78 15.44 16.13
CA ILE A 153 20.47 14.80 16.01
C ILE A 153 19.37 15.72 16.57
N PRO A 154 18.24 15.92 15.87
CA PRO A 154 17.11 16.68 16.40
C PRO A 154 16.54 16.05 17.68
N SER A 155 15.93 16.87 18.53
CA SER A 155 15.41 16.44 19.84
C SER A 155 14.11 15.65 19.77
N ASN A 156 13.42 15.64 18.63
CA ASN A 156 12.08 15.06 18.46
C ASN A 156 12.05 13.85 17.53
N SER A 157 13.17 13.48 16.91
CA SER A 157 13.23 12.39 15.94
C SER A 157 14.64 11.81 15.86
N LEU A 158 14.75 10.56 15.39
CA LEU A 158 16.05 9.99 15.03
C LEU A 158 16.55 10.69 13.75
N GLY A 159 17.86 10.92 13.68
CA GLY A 159 18.48 11.37 12.44
C GLY A 159 18.44 10.25 11.40
N ARG A 160 18.25 10.59 10.14
CA ARG A 160 18.27 9.65 9.00
C ARG A 160 19.44 9.99 8.09
N TYR A 161 20.18 8.98 7.67
CA TYR A 161 21.39 9.14 6.87
C TYR A 161 21.40 8.14 5.73
N VAL A 162 21.99 8.55 4.61
CA VAL A 162 22.22 7.68 3.46
C VAL A 162 23.67 7.74 3.04
N VAL A 163 24.28 6.57 2.85
CA VAL A 163 25.56 6.40 2.17
C VAL A 163 25.25 5.93 0.77
N PHE A 164 25.85 6.54 -0.25
CA PHE A 164 25.67 6.13 -1.64
C PHE A 164 26.87 6.52 -2.50
N ASP A 165 27.02 5.83 -3.63
CA ASP A 165 27.97 6.20 -4.68
C ASP A 165 27.22 6.94 -5.79
N LYS A 166 27.62 8.18 -6.08
CA LYS A 166 27.00 9.01 -7.12
C LYS A 166 27.16 8.44 -8.53
N GLU A 167 28.15 7.56 -8.75
CA GLU A 167 28.37 6.85 -10.02
C GLU A 167 27.46 5.62 -10.18
N ASN A 168 26.81 5.16 -9.10
CA ASN A 168 25.88 4.03 -9.09
C ASN A 168 24.43 4.47 -8.78
N LEU A 169 24.03 5.64 -9.28
CA LEU A 169 22.65 6.11 -9.17
C LEU A 169 21.84 5.70 -10.41
N PRO A 170 20.55 5.34 -10.25
CA PRO A 170 19.67 5.15 -11.39
C PRO A 170 19.63 6.41 -12.25
N THR A 171 19.97 6.28 -13.53
CA THR A 171 19.94 7.40 -14.47
C THR A 171 18.54 7.58 -15.04
N VAL A 172 17.97 8.77 -14.90
CA VAL A 172 16.76 9.15 -15.64
C VAL A 172 17.15 9.37 -17.10
N LEU A 173 16.77 8.43 -17.98
CA LEU A 173 17.17 8.45 -19.39
C LEU A 173 16.44 9.52 -20.20
N ASN A 174 15.20 9.84 -19.84
CA ASN A 174 14.38 10.80 -20.56
C ASN A 174 13.36 11.47 -19.63
N LEU A 175 13.15 12.77 -19.83
CA LEU A 175 12.07 13.54 -19.24
C LEU A 175 11.27 14.13 -20.40
N VAL A 176 9.99 13.75 -20.49
CA VAL A 176 9.08 14.25 -21.53
C VAL A 176 8.08 15.20 -20.89
N LEU A 177 8.11 16.45 -21.32
CA LEU A 177 7.09 17.42 -20.96
C LEU A 177 5.80 17.11 -21.73
N LYS A 178 4.71 16.83 -21.02
CA LYS A 178 3.36 16.71 -21.59
C LYS A 178 2.68 18.08 -21.63
N GLU A 179 2.95 18.84 -22.68
CA GLU A 179 2.45 20.23 -22.86
C GLU A 179 0.93 20.36 -22.82
N THR A 180 0.20 19.32 -23.25
CA THR A 180 -1.26 19.38 -23.48
C THR A 180 -2.05 18.51 -22.51
N GLN A 181 -1.53 18.26 -21.31
CA GLN A 181 -2.29 17.48 -20.32
C GLN A 181 -3.44 18.32 -19.76
N VAL A 182 -4.66 17.85 -20.02
CA VAL A 182 -5.89 18.46 -19.50
C VAL A 182 -6.17 17.85 -18.13
N PHE A 183 -6.33 18.71 -17.12
CA PHE A 183 -6.65 18.31 -15.74
C PHE A 183 -8.01 18.84 -15.26
N ASN A 184 -8.87 19.25 -16.18
CA ASN A 184 -10.17 19.85 -15.88
C ASN A 184 -11.32 19.21 -16.66
N SER A 185 -11.18 17.98 -17.14
CA SER A 185 -12.24 17.27 -17.84
C SER A 185 -13.39 16.93 -16.89
N LEU A 186 -13.06 16.37 -15.72
CA LEU A 186 -14.00 16.01 -14.66
C LEU A 186 -14.04 17.05 -13.53
N ARG A 187 -12.92 17.78 -13.32
CA ARG A 187 -12.85 18.91 -12.36
C ARG A 187 -13.57 20.19 -12.80
N ARG A 188 -14.36 20.15 -13.86
CA ARG A 188 -15.24 21.26 -14.26
C ARG A 188 -16.43 21.39 -13.30
N THR A 189 -17.01 22.58 -13.24
CA THR A 189 -18.14 22.91 -12.37
C THR A 189 -19.45 23.11 -13.14
N ASP A 190 -19.40 23.12 -14.48
CA ASP A 190 -20.54 23.31 -15.39
C ASP A 190 -21.18 21.99 -15.86
N ILE A 191 -20.73 20.85 -15.30
CA ILE A 191 -21.25 19.53 -15.63
C ILE A 191 -22.58 19.30 -14.89
N GLN A 192 -23.56 18.72 -15.57
CA GLN A 192 -24.84 18.25 -15.03
C GLN A 192 -25.03 16.79 -15.43
N ALA A 193 -25.26 15.90 -14.48
CA ALA A 193 -25.47 14.47 -14.73
C ALA A 193 -26.20 13.84 -13.54
N GLU A 194 -27.23 13.04 -13.79
CA GLU A 194 -27.90 12.22 -12.77
C GLU A 194 -27.24 10.84 -12.62
N TYR A 195 -26.55 10.38 -13.67
CA TYR A 195 -25.90 9.07 -13.72
C TYR A 195 -24.41 9.20 -14.06
N LEU A 196 -23.55 8.59 -13.25
CA LEU A 196 -22.10 8.54 -13.49
C LEU A 196 -21.67 7.09 -13.77
N VAL A 197 -21.03 6.86 -14.90
CA VAL A 197 -20.35 5.59 -15.21
C VAL A 197 -18.85 5.80 -15.05
N VAL A 198 -18.19 4.93 -14.30
CA VAL A 198 -16.72 4.91 -14.16
C VAL A 198 -16.19 3.57 -14.64
N GLY A 199 -15.23 3.59 -15.57
CA GLY A 199 -14.56 2.40 -16.08
C GLY A 199 -13.38 2.77 -16.98
N PRO A 200 -12.58 1.80 -17.43
CA PRO A 200 -11.50 2.04 -18.38
C PRO A 200 -11.97 2.78 -19.64
N GLU A 201 -11.12 3.62 -20.23
CA GLU A 201 -11.41 4.37 -21.47
C GLU A 201 -11.81 3.43 -22.60
N GLN A 202 -11.19 2.24 -22.68
CA GLN A 202 -11.54 1.20 -23.64
C GLN A 202 -13.03 0.77 -23.57
N PHE A 203 -13.70 0.89 -22.42
CA PHE A 203 -15.12 0.54 -22.29
C PHE A 203 -16.08 1.64 -22.74
N ARG A 204 -15.59 2.85 -23.04
CA ARG A 204 -16.44 4.00 -23.37
C ARG A 204 -17.35 3.73 -24.56
N SER A 205 -16.81 3.12 -25.62
CA SER A 205 -17.59 2.81 -26.83
C SER A 205 -18.74 1.86 -26.51
N ALA A 206 -18.45 0.74 -25.84
CA ALA A 206 -19.44 -0.26 -25.44
C ALA A 206 -20.51 0.30 -24.47
N ALA A 207 -20.18 1.30 -23.65
CA ALA A 207 -21.11 1.94 -22.71
C ALA A 207 -21.96 3.06 -23.33
N THR A 208 -21.78 3.41 -24.61
CA THR A 208 -22.41 4.59 -25.23
C THR A 208 -23.94 4.53 -25.16
N ASP A 209 -24.53 3.39 -25.51
CA ASP A 209 -26.00 3.26 -25.51
C ASP A 209 -26.58 3.30 -24.10
N LEU A 210 -25.84 2.82 -23.08
CA LEU A 210 -26.22 2.96 -21.68
C LEU A 210 -26.18 4.42 -21.22
N ILE A 211 -25.14 5.18 -21.61
CA ILE A 211 -25.04 6.62 -21.32
C ILE A 211 -26.22 7.36 -21.96
N GLN A 212 -26.59 7.01 -23.19
CA GLN A 212 -27.75 7.61 -23.84
C GLN A 212 -29.07 7.25 -23.12
N LEU A 213 -29.25 5.99 -22.71
CA LEU A 213 -30.42 5.53 -21.97
C LEU A 213 -30.57 6.22 -20.60
N ARG A 214 -29.47 6.60 -19.97
CA ARG A 214 -29.42 7.22 -18.63
C ARG A 214 -29.29 8.75 -18.65
N SER A 215 -29.35 9.38 -19.83
CA SER A 215 -29.12 10.83 -19.96
C SER A 215 -30.07 11.66 -19.07
N PRO A 216 -29.58 12.67 -18.33
CA PRO A 216 -28.22 13.22 -18.37
C PRO A 216 -27.21 12.33 -17.62
N ALA A 217 -26.19 11.85 -18.35
CA ALA A 217 -25.20 10.92 -17.83
C ALA A 217 -23.80 11.23 -18.35
N VAL A 218 -22.78 10.89 -17.57
CA VAL A 218 -21.37 11.06 -17.92
C VAL A 218 -20.62 9.75 -17.77
N PHE A 219 -19.79 9.41 -18.76
CA PHE A 219 -18.77 8.39 -18.64
C PHE A 219 -17.44 9.03 -18.25
N ALA A 220 -17.00 8.80 -17.03
CA ALA A 220 -15.70 9.19 -16.52
C ALA A 220 -14.72 8.03 -16.67
N SER A 221 -13.72 8.15 -17.55
CA SER A 221 -12.74 7.09 -17.69
C SER A 221 -11.78 7.04 -16.51
N LEU A 222 -11.38 5.83 -16.15
CA LEU A 222 -10.50 5.58 -15.01
C LEU A 222 -9.16 6.30 -15.17
N GLU A 223 -8.65 6.38 -16.41
CA GLU A 223 -7.44 7.09 -16.79
C GLU A 223 -7.55 8.60 -16.52
N THR A 224 -8.69 9.22 -16.86
CA THR A 224 -8.94 10.64 -16.53
C THR A 224 -9.12 10.83 -15.03
N VAL A 225 -9.81 9.92 -14.35
CA VAL A 225 -9.96 9.94 -12.88
C VAL A 225 -8.58 9.90 -12.20
N TYR A 226 -7.68 9.01 -12.62
CA TYR A 226 -6.34 8.93 -12.06
C TYR A 226 -5.50 10.17 -12.38
N ALA A 227 -5.50 10.62 -13.63
CA ALA A 227 -4.78 11.82 -14.04
C ALA A 227 -5.21 13.05 -13.22
N GLU A 228 -6.51 13.22 -12.96
CA GLU A 228 -7.04 14.40 -12.28
C GLU A 228 -7.01 14.28 -10.76
N PHE A 229 -7.23 13.11 -10.15
CA PHE A 229 -7.47 12.99 -8.71
C PHE A 229 -6.36 12.26 -7.93
N SER A 230 -5.32 11.75 -8.58
CA SER A 230 -4.20 11.06 -7.90
C SER A 230 -2.84 11.25 -8.58
N ALA A 231 -2.72 12.25 -9.46
CA ALA A 231 -1.52 12.53 -10.26
C ALA A 231 -1.08 11.33 -11.12
N GLY A 232 -2.03 10.51 -11.58
CA GLY A 232 -1.80 9.36 -12.44
C GLY A 232 -1.54 8.05 -11.71
N ASN A 233 -1.60 8.01 -10.38
CA ASN A 233 -1.51 6.76 -9.64
C ASN A 233 -2.82 5.97 -9.73
N GLU A 234 -2.75 4.65 -9.84
CA GLU A 234 -3.94 3.78 -9.85
C GLU A 234 -4.54 3.58 -8.44
N ASP A 235 -4.70 4.69 -7.71
CA ASP A 235 -5.20 4.68 -6.33
C ASP A 235 -6.74 4.62 -6.33
N PRO A 236 -7.38 3.64 -5.67
CA PRO A 236 -8.84 3.62 -5.51
C PRO A 236 -9.39 4.92 -4.90
N MET A 237 -8.63 5.62 -4.05
CA MET A 237 -9.06 6.90 -3.49
C MET A 237 -9.30 7.98 -4.56
N ALA A 238 -8.67 7.88 -5.73
CA ALA A 238 -8.95 8.77 -6.86
C ALA A 238 -10.42 8.68 -7.31
N ILE A 239 -11.00 7.47 -7.30
CA ILE A 239 -12.41 7.23 -7.64
C ILE A 239 -13.30 7.93 -6.61
N ARG A 240 -13.03 7.72 -5.31
CA ARG A 240 -13.75 8.40 -4.23
C ARG A 240 -13.66 9.92 -4.35
N SER A 241 -12.47 10.47 -4.59
CA SER A 241 -12.26 11.91 -4.75
C SER A 241 -12.98 12.47 -5.98
N CYS A 242 -13.03 11.73 -7.08
CA CYS A 242 -13.84 12.10 -8.24
C CYS A 242 -15.33 12.15 -7.90
N ILE A 243 -15.84 11.13 -7.20
CA ILE A 243 -17.24 11.05 -6.78
C ILE A 243 -17.59 12.23 -5.86
N GLN A 244 -16.76 12.47 -4.84
CA GLN A 244 -16.89 13.63 -3.94
C GLN A 244 -16.90 14.95 -4.72
N TRP A 245 -15.99 15.11 -5.70
CA TRP A 245 -15.95 16.29 -6.55
C TRP A 245 -17.29 16.53 -7.26
N THR A 246 -17.93 15.47 -7.77
CA THR A 246 -19.24 15.60 -8.44
C THR A 246 -20.31 16.15 -7.51
N GLN A 247 -20.34 15.73 -6.24
CA GLN A 247 -21.35 16.17 -5.28
C GLN A 247 -21.10 17.59 -4.76
N GLU A 248 -19.84 18.01 -4.69
CA GLU A 248 -19.47 19.32 -4.15
C GLU A 248 -19.47 20.42 -5.22
N ASN A 249 -19.13 20.09 -6.46
CA ASN A 249 -18.74 21.09 -7.47
C ASN A 249 -19.51 21.02 -8.79
N TRP A 250 -20.17 19.90 -9.13
CA TRP A 250 -21.00 19.86 -10.34
C TRP A 250 -22.32 20.58 -10.14
N GLN A 251 -22.91 21.07 -11.22
CA GLN A 251 -24.22 21.71 -11.20
C GLN A 251 -25.34 20.68 -11.02
N THR A 252 -26.44 21.11 -10.38
CA THR A 252 -27.65 20.29 -10.27
C THR A 252 -28.27 20.04 -11.66
N PRO A 253 -28.71 18.81 -11.98
CA PRO A 253 -28.62 17.63 -11.14
C PRO A 253 -27.20 17.06 -11.07
N GLN A 254 -26.79 16.71 -9.86
CA GLN A 254 -25.57 15.96 -9.57
C GLN A 254 -25.89 14.46 -9.56
N PRO A 255 -24.88 13.58 -9.75
CA PRO A 255 -25.13 12.15 -9.86
C PRO A 255 -25.77 11.59 -8.60
N ASN A 256 -26.90 10.91 -8.74
CA ASN A 256 -27.53 10.15 -7.65
C ASN A 256 -27.34 8.63 -7.82
N CYS A 257 -26.89 8.20 -8.99
CA CYS A 257 -26.55 6.83 -9.33
C CYS A 257 -25.13 6.76 -9.91
N LEU A 258 -24.40 5.72 -9.54
CA LEU A 258 -23.07 5.43 -10.05
C LEU A 258 -22.95 3.96 -10.46
N LEU A 259 -22.32 3.71 -11.61
CA LEU A 259 -21.95 2.37 -12.05
C LEU A 259 -20.44 2.26 -12.25
N LEU A 260 -19.81 1.33 -11.54
CA LEU A 260 -18.45 0.87 -11.81
C LEU A 260 -18.49 -0.22 -12.90
N LEU A 261 -17.79 -0.01 -14.02
CA LEU A 261 -17.60 -0.98 -15.08
C LEU A 261 -16.19 -1.55 -15.01
N GLY A 262 -16.05 -2.70 -14.38
CA GLY A 262 -14.77 -3.39 -14.28
C GLY A 262 -14.72 -4.40 -13.14
N ASP A 263 -14.07 -5.53 -13.39
CA ASP A 263 -13.76 -6.52 -12.36
C ASP A 263 -12.91 -5.92 -11.24
N GLY A 264 -13.22 -6.30 -10.00
CA GLY A 264 -12.64 -5.74 -8.78
C GLY A 264 -11.73 -6.73 -8.06
N GLY A 265 -10.93 -6.22 -7.14
CA GLY A 265 -10.07 -7.07 -6.30
C GLY A 265 -9.17 -6.25 -5.37
N TYR A 266 -8.35 -6.95 -4.59
CA TYR A 266 -7.54 -6.34 -3.55
C TYR A 266 -6.13 -5.94 -3.98
N ASP A 267 -5.52 -6.69 -4.89
CA ASP A 267 -4.13 -6.50 -5.32
C ASP A 267 -3.99 -5.47 -6.46
N TYR A 268 -4.54 -4.27 -6.28
CA TYR A 268 -4.54 -3.25 -7.34
C TYR A 268 -3.13 -2.75 -7.67
N ARG A 269 -2.16 -2.92 -6.75
CA ARG A 269 -0.74 -2.60 -6.97
C ARG A 269 0.04 -3.73 -7.63
N ASN A 270 -0.61 -4.85 -7.92
CA ASN A 270 0.00 -6.05 -8.48
C ASN A 270 1.24 -6.55 -7.70
N ILE A 271 1.18 -6.50 -6.36
CA ILE A 271 2.25 -6.95 -5.46
C ILE A 271 2.49 -8.45 -5.64
N THR A 272 1.44 -9.23 -5.89
CA THR A 272 1.53 -10.68 -6.09
C THR A 272 2.01 -11.08 -7.48
N GLY A 273 2.01 -10.14 -8.44
CA GLY A 273 2.28 -10.39 -9.85
C GLY A 273 1.14 -11.08 -10.62
N ASN A 274 -0.02 -11.31 -9.97
CA ASN A 274 -1.17 -12.04 -10.55
C ASN A 274 -2.46 -11.20 -10.55
N SER A 275 -2.36 -9.87 -10.46
CA SER A 275 -3.54 -9.01 -10.44
C SER A 275 -4.27 -9.02 -11.79
N SER A 276 -5.58 -9.22 -11.74
CA SER A 276 -6.49 -9.13 -12.91
C SER A 276 -7.55 -8.05 -12.72
N ILE A 277 -7.27 -7.08 -11.85
CA ILE A 277 -8.21 -6.02 -11.48
C ILE A 277 -8.34 -5.02 -12.64
N VAL A 278 -9.56 -4.63 -12.95
CA VAL A 278 -9.87 -3.64 -13.96
C VAL A 278 -10.23 -2.30 -13.32
N VAL A 279 -11.10 -2.33 -12.30
CA VAL A 279 -11.43 -1.16 -11.48
C VAL A 279 -11.24 -1.55 -10.01
N PRO A 280 -10.32 -0.92 -9.26
CA PRO A 280 -10.05 -1.31 -7.88
C PRO A 280 -11.27 -1.11 -6.97
N THR A 281 -11.25 -1.79 -5.84
CA THR A 281 -12.22 -1.62 -4.74
C THR A 281 -11.49 -1.19 -3.47
N ILE A 282 -12.23 -0.83 -2.42
CA ILE A 282 -11.65 -0.49 -1.12
C ILE A 282 -11.70 -1.72 -0.23
N GLN A 283 -10.58 -2.04 0.42
CA GLN A 283 -10.57 -3.01 1.51
C GLN A 283 -10.64 -2.31 2.85
N ILE A 284 -11.53 -2.78 3.72
CA ILE A 284 -11.62 -2.29 5.10
C ILE A 284 -11.34 -3.42 6.09
N GLN A 285 -10.81 -3.05 7.25
CA GLN A 285 -10.49 -3.96 8.33
C GLN A 285 -11.38 -3.62 9.54
N THR A 286 -12.50 -4.31 9.69
CA THR A 286 -13.40 -4.15 10.86
C THR A 286 -13.90 -5.52 11.29
N GLY A 287 -13.16 -6.18 12.19
CA GLY A 287 -13.43 -7.56 12.61
C GLY A 287 -13.08 -8.64 11.58
N GLY A 288 -12.54 -8.22 10.42
CA GLY A 288 -12.10 -9.03 9.29
C GLY A 288 -11.75 -8.11 8.11
N THR A 289 -11.06 -8.62 7.10
CA THR A 289 -10.76 -7.88 5.87
C THR A 289 -11.77 -8.23 4.79
N TYR A 290 -12.48 -7.24 4.26
CA TYR A 290 -13.40 -7.44 3.13
C TYR A 290 -13.36 -6.25 2.18
N ALA A 291 -13.71 -6.53 0.92
CA ALA A 291 -13.87 -5.51 -0.11
C ALA A 291 -15.25 -4.86 -0.02
N THR A 292 -15.31 -3.56 -0.24
CA THR A 292 -16.55 -2.78 -0.27
C THR A 292 -16.40 -1.59 -1.22
N ASP A 293 -17.37 -1.44 -2.12
CA ASP A 293 -17.46 -0.25 -2.96
C ASP A 293 -18.26 0.88 -2.28
N ASP A 294 -19.01 0.60 -1.21
CA ASP A 294 -19.81 1.59 -0.48
C ASP A 294 -18.97 2.77 -0.02
N ARG A 295 -17.69 2.50 0.34
CA ARG A 295 -16.73 3.52 0.75
C ARG A 295 -16.36 4.52 -0.34
N PHE A 296 -16.61 4.21 -1.62
CA PHE A 296 -16.51 5.20 -2.70
C PHE A 296 -17.65 6.20 -2.68
N ALA A 297 -18.84 5.78 -2.25
CA ALA A 297 -20.05 6.58 -2.21
C ALA A 297 -20.35 7.18 -0.82
N THR A 298 -19.61 6.79 0.23
CA THR A 298 -19.64 7.45 1.56
C THR A 298 -18.65 8.61 1.59
N ILE A 299 -19.13 9.80 1.25
CA ILE A 299 -18.39 11.06 1.23
C ILE A 299 -18.39 11.69 2.63
N ASN A 300 -19.57 11.84 3.23
CA ASN A 300 -19.77 12.38 4.57
C ASN A 300 -20.47 11.35 5.48
N GLY A 301 -20.01 11.23 6.72
CA GLY A 301 -20.63 10.33 7.70
C GLY A 301 -20.39 8.86 7.39
N ASP A 302 -21.42 8.03 7.65
CA ASP A 302 -21.31 6.58 7.73
C ASP A 302 -22.11 5.81 6.65
N GLU A 303 -22.92 6.50 5.84
CA GLU A 303 -23.82 5.90 4.84
C GLU A 303 -23.47 6.37 3.42
N PRO A 304 -23.62 5.53 2.37
CA PRO A 304 -23.47 5.98 0.99
C PRO A 304 -24.50 7.05 0.60
N GLU A 305 -24.05 8.18 0.04
CA GLU A 305 -24.95 9.23 -0.45
C GLU A 305 -25.40 9.03 -1.90
N ILE A 306 -24.72 8.15 -2.64
CA ILE A 306 -24.99 7.84 -4.05
C ILE A 306 -25.28 6.35 -4.18
N ALA A 307 -26.33 6.00 -4.93
CA ALA A 307 -26.64 4.61 -5.23
C ALA A 307 -25.55 4.03 -6.15
N LEU A 308 -24.67 3.19 -5.61
CA LEU A 308 -23.55 2.61 -6.32
C LEU A 308 -23.82 1.16 -6.71
N GLY A 309 -23.55 0.83 -7.96
CA GLY A 309 -23.48 -0.55 -8.45
C GLY A 309 -22.16 -0.84 -9.15
N ARG A 310 -21.81 -2.13 -9.27
CA ARG A 310 -20.68 -2.60 -10.08
C ARG A 310 -21.15 -3.68 -11.04
N PHE A 311 -20.73 -3.56 -12.30
CA PHE A 311 -20.71 -4.69 -13.23
C PHE A 311 -19.25 -5.14 -13.43
N PRO A 312 -18.88 -6.35 -12.99
CA PRO A 312 -17.48 -6.80 -12.94
C PRO A 312 -16.97 -7.29 -14.30
N ALA A 313 -17.00 -6.42 -15.32
CA ALA A 313 -16.54 -6.73 -16.66
C ALA A 313 -15.01 -6.88 -16.73
N LYS A 314 -14.52 -7.89 -17.44
CA LYS A 314 -13.09 -8.09 -17.71
C LYS A 314 -12.64 -7.47 -19.04
N ASN A 315 -13.56 -7.21 -19.95
CA ASN A 315 -13.28 -6.76 -21.31
C ASN A 315 -14.49 -6.02 -21.92
N GLU A 316 -14.27 -5.41 -23.08
CA GLU A 316 -15.27 -4.62 -23.81
C GLU A 316 -16.52 -5.42 -24.19
N ASN A 317 -16.37 -6.67 -24.63
CA ASN A 317 -17.49 -7.51 -25.04
C ASN A 317 -18.45 -7.80 -23.87
N GLU A 318 -17.92 -8.03 -22.67
CA GLU A 318 -18.76 -8.23 -21.49
C GLU A 318 -19.57 -6.97 -21.14
N VAL A 319 -19.00 -5.77 -21.37
CA VAL A 319 -19.73 -4.51 -21.21
C VAL A 319 -20.82 -4.38 -22.26
N GLU A 320 -20.52 -4.67 -23.52
CA GLU A 320 -21.50 -4.63 -24.62
C GLU A 320 -22.68 -5.57 -24.33
N ASP A 321 -22.42 -6.83 -23.99
CA ASP A 321 -23.45 -7.82 -23.60
C ASP A 321 -24.31 -7.31 -22.43
N PHE A 322 -23.69 -6.68 -21.43
CA PHE A 322 -24.41 -6.11 -20.30
C PHE A 322 -25.33 -4.95 -20.71
N VAL A 323 -24.81 -4.03 -21.51
CA VAL A 323 -25.54 -2.86 -22.00
C VAL A 323 -26.72 -3.29 -22.87
N GLU A 324 -26.53 -4.23 -23.79
CA GLU A 324 -27.59 -4.81 -24.62
C GLU A 324 -28.71 -5.42 -23.76
N LYS A 325 -28.37 -6.18 -22.72
CA LYS A 325 -29.34 -6.75 -21.79
C LYS A 325 -30.12 -5.68 -21.04
N VAL A 326 -29.46 -4.63 -20.54
CA VAL A 326 -30.13 -3.53 -19.83
C VAL A 326 -31.13 -2.83 -20.76
N ILE A 327 -30.70 -2.49 -21.99
CA ILE A 327 -31.56 -1.85 -22.99
C ILE A 327 -32.75 -2.76 -23.31
N HIS A 328 -32.51 -4.05 -23.56
CA HIS A 328 -33.56 -5.00 -23.89
C HIS A 328 -34.62 -5.09 -22.77
N ILE A 329 -34.19 -5.24 -21.50
CA ILE A 329 -35.08 -5.35 -20.35
C ILE A 329 -35.96 -4.10 -20.20
N GLU A 330 -35.42 -2.92 -20.43
CA GLU A 330 -36.12 -1.65 -20.18
C GLU A 330 -36.94 -1.12 -21.36
N THR A 331 -36.56 -1.47 -22.59
CA THR A 331 -37.23 -0.97 -23.81
C THR A 331 -38.13 -2.01 -24.47
N ASN A 332 -37.80 -3.30 -24.34
CA ASN A 332 -38.47 -4.40 -25.02
C ASN A 332 -38.90 -5.49 -24.02
N THR A 333 -39.51 -5.08 -22.92
CA THR A 333 -39.93 -6.01 -21.86
C THR A 333 -40.93 -7.06 -22.37
N GLU A 334 -40.54 -8.34 -22.37
CA GLU A 334 -41.51 -9.44 -22.40
C GLU A 334 -41.95 -9.83 -20.98
N PHE A 335 -43.25 -9.69 -20.69
CA PHE A 335 -43.82 -10.10 -19.40
C PHE A 335 -44.08 -11.62 -19.41
N GLY A 336 -43.06 -12.40 -19.04
CA GLY A 336 -43.19 -13.84 -18.82
C GLY A 336 -43.53 -14.20 -17.36
N PRO A 337 -43.86 -15.46 -17.06
CA PRO A 337 -44.22 -15.94 -15.71
C PRO A 337 -43.11 -15.82 -14.65
N TRP A 338 -41.90 -15.46 -15.06
CA TRP A 338 -40.72 -15.31 -14.21
C TRP A 338 -40.61 -13.93 -13.54
N ARG A 339 -41.48 -12.99 -13.91
CA ARG A 339 -41.55 -11.63 -13.37
C ARG A 339 -42.84 -11.42 -12.61
#